data_AF-A0AAD4K2Z1-F1
#
_entry.id   AF-A0AAD4K2Z1-F1
#
_cell.length_a   1.000
_cell.length_b   1.000
_cell.length_c   1.000
_cell.angle_alpha   90.00
_cell.angle_beta   90.00
_cell.angle_gamma   90.00
#
_symmetry.space_group_name_H-M   'P 1'
#
loop_
_entity.id
_entity.type
_entity.pdbx_description
1 polymer ?
#
loop_
_entity_poly.entity_id
_entity_poly.type
_entity_poly.pdbx_seq_one_letter_code
_entity_poly.pdbx_strand_id
1 'polypeptide(L)' 'MENEYNTILLPIITAVMLCYNRPVTLDEIADGVIALLSSQQEKITTMTSHNLECTSDSSYAKIAPAQRKRK' A
#
# COMPACT_ATOMS: atom_id res chain seq x y z
N MET A 1 3.52 -3.96 -25.63
CA MET A 1 4.11 -4.03 -24.28
C MET A 1 5.04 -2.85 -23.98
N GLU A 2 5.92 -2.43 -24.88
CA GLU A 2 6.88 -1.32 -24.59
C GLU A 2 6.20 0.04 -24.28
N ASN A 3 5.11 0.37 -24.97
CA ASN A 3 4.41 1.65 -24.73
C ASN A 3 3.83 1.79 -23.32
N GLU A 4 3.30 0.71 -22.74
CA GLU A 4 2.72 0.74 -21.39
C GLU A 4 3.81 0.93 -20.34
N TYR A 5 4.95 0.24 -20.53
CA TYR A 5 6.11 0.38 -19.65
C TYR A 5 6.63 1.82 -19.63
N ASN A 6 6.79 2.43 -20.80
CA ASN A 6 7.22 3.82 -20.92
C ASN A 6 6.20 4.80 -20.32
N THR A 7 4.91 4.52 -20.43
CA THR A 7 3.85 5.39 -19.89
C THR A 7 3.89 5.47 -18.37
N ILE A 8 4.30 4.39 -17.69
CA ILE A 8 4.40 4.34 -16.22
C ILE A 8 5.78 4.80 -15.74
N LEU A 9 6.85 4.35 -16.41
CA LEU A 9 8.20 4.61 -15.95
C LEU A 9 8.65 6.06 -16.19
N LEU A 10 8.26 6.66 -17.31
CA LEU A 10 8.70 8.01 -17.69
C LEU A 10 8.27 9.09 -16.68
N PRO A 11 7.02 9.12 -16.17
CA PRO A 11 6.64 10.03 -15.09
C PRO A 11 7.47 9.85 -13.82
N ILE A 12 7.81 8.61 -13.46
CA ILE A 12 8.60 8.31 -12.25
C ILE A 12 10.04 8.83 -12.42
N ILE A 13 10.67 8.54 -13.56
CA ILE A 13 12.01 9.07 -13.89
C ILE A 13 11.99 10.60 -13.88
N THR A 14 10.98 11.21 -14.49
CA THR A 14 10.83 12.67 -14.55
C THR A 14 10.72 13.26 -13.14
N ALA A 15 9.92 12.65 -12.26
CA ALA A 15 9.78 13.09 -10.87
C ALA A 15 11.11 13.01 -10.12
N VAL A 16 11.84 11.91 -10.26
CA VAL A 16 13.18 11.74 -9.65
C VAL A 16 14.13 12.83 -10.14
N MET A 17 14.21 13.05 -11.46
CA MET A 17 15.07 14.08 -12.04
C MET A 17 14.71 15.50 -11.54
N LEU A 18 13.42 15.84 -11.44
CA LEU A 18 12.96 17.14 -10.93
C LEU A 18 13.33 17.35 -9.45
N CYS A 19 13.33 16.29 -8.63
CA CYS A 19 13.66 16.40 -7.21
C CYS A 19 15.12 16.78 -6.95
N TYR A 20 16.05 16.39 -7.83
CA TYR A 20 17.48 16.61 -7.58
C TYR A 20 17.96 18.03 -7.88
N ASN A 21 17.19 18.87 -8.58
CA ASN A 21 17.54 20.25 -8.94
C ASN A 21 18.95 20.43 -9.55
N ARG A 22 19.53 19.36 -10.09
CA ARG A 22 20.85 19.31 -10.73
C ARG A 22 20.85 18.24 -11.81
N PRO A 23 21.82 18.26 -12.75
CA PRO A 23 22.06 17.13 -13.63
C PRO A 23 22.36 15.87 -12.81
N VAL A 24 21.66 14.79 -13.11
CA VAL A 24 21.75 13.50 -12.42
C VAL A 24 22.32 12.44 -13.36
N THR A 25 23.11 11.53 -12.81
CA THR A 25 23.61 10.36 -13.54
C THR A 25 22.52 9.30 -13.68
N LEU A 26 22.72 8.36 -14.61
CA LEU A 26 21.78 7.25 -14.77
C LEU A 26 21.67 6.40 -13.49
N ASP A 27 22.79 6.21 -12.79
CA ASP A 27 22.83 5.45 -11.52
C ASP A 27 22.02 6.17 -10.43
N GLU A 28 22.15 7.48 -10.31
CA GLU A 28 21.37 8.29 -9.35
C GLU A 28 19.86 8.25 -9.65
N ILE A 29 19.49 8.22 -10.94
CA ILE A 29 18.10 8.03 -11.35
C ILE A 29 17.62 6.64 -10.94
N ALA A 30 18.39 5.58 -11.23
CA ALA A 30 18.02 4.21 -10.90
C ALA A 30 17.82 4.04 -9.38
N ASP A 31 18.76 4.53 -8.58
CA ASP A 31 18.68 4.50 -7.11
C ASP A 31 17.47 5.28 -6.60
N GLY A 32 17.20 6.46 -7.17
CA GLY A 32 16.04 7.29 -6.83
C GLY A 32 14.70 6.60 -7.16
N VAL A 33 14.62 5.93 -8.31
CA VAL A 33 13.42 5.16 -8.70
C VAL A 33 13.21 3.97 -7.75
N ILE A 34 14.27 3.22 -7.45
CA ILE A 34 14.19 2.07 -6.52
C ILE A 34 13.73 2.53 -5.14
N ALA A 35 14.34 3.59 -4.60
CA ALA A 35 13.98 4.14 -3.30
C ALA A 35 12.51 4.60 -3.25
N LEU A 36 12.03 5.25 -4.31
CA LEU A 36 10.64 5.70 -4.42
C LEU A 36 9.65 4.52 -4.43
N LEU A 37 9.93 3.48 -5.21
CA LEU A 37 9.09 2.28 -5.28
C LEU A 37 9.09 1.51 -3.95
N SER A 38 10.25 1.37 -3.30
CA SER A 38 10.35 0.74 -1.97
C SER A 38 9.56 1.52 -0.92
N SER A 39 9.64 2.85 -0.91
CA SER A 39 8.85 3.69 0.01
C SER A 39 7.35 3.53 -0.23
N GLN A 40 6.91 3.45 -1.48
CA GLN A 40 5.49 3.21 -1.79
C GLN A 40 5.04 1.82 -1.32
N GLN A 41 5.86 0.79 -1.50
CA GLN A 41 5.57 -0.56 -1.03
C GLN A 41 5.43 -0.61 0.50
N GLU A 42 6.32 0.07 1.24
CA GLU A 42 6.25 0.17 2.69
C GLU A 42 4.98 0.90 3.15
N LYS A 43 4.63 2.01 2.49
CA LYS A 43 3.37 2.74 2.76
C LYS A 43 2.14 1.89 2.52
N ILE A 44 2.12 1.09 1.45
CA ILE A 44 1.00 0.18 1.20
C ILE A 44 0.93 -0.86 2.32
N THR A 45 2.04 -1.51 2.66
CA THR A 45 2.11 -2.57 3.68
C THR A 45 1.69 -2.08 5.07
N THR A 46 2.10 -0.87 5.44
CA THR A 46 1.69 -0.21 6.70
C THR A 46 0.21 0.15 6.69
N MET A 47 -0.35 0.64 5.59
CA MET A 47 -1.79 0.91 5.49
C MET A 47 -2.65 -0.37 5.55
N THR A 48 -2.21 -1.48 4.94
CA THR A 48 -2.96 -2.74 5.02
C THR A 48 -2.96 -3.34 6.43
N SER A 49 -1.88 -3.14 7.19
CA SER A 49 -1.80 -3.62 8.57
C SER A 49 -2.67 -2.81 9.54
N HIS A 50 -2.76 -1.48 9.35
CA HIS A 50 -3.64 -0.63 10.16
C HIS A 50 -5.14 -0.83 9.89
N ASN A 51 -5.53 -1.27 8.69
CA ASN A 51 -6.93 -1.54 8.35
C ASN A 51 -7.42 -2.94 8.75
N LEU A 52 -6.53 -3.83 9.23
CA LEU A 52 -6.89 -5.17 9.69
C LEU A 52 -7.04 -5.26 11.21
N GLU A 53 -6.79 -4.17 11.95
CA GLU A 53 -7.09 -4.09 13.37
C GLU A 53 -8.50 -3.53 13.60
N CYS A 54 -9.32 -4.33 14.27
CA CYS A 54 -10.51 -3.92 15.01
C CYS A 54 -11.86 -3.84 14.27
N THR A 55 -12.47 -5.01 14.00
CA THR A 55 -13.94 -5.17 14.21
C THR A 55 -14.28 -6.44 14.99
N SER A 56 -13.33 -7.03 15.72
CA SER A 56 -13.63 -8.09 16.69
C SER A 56 -14.23 -7.45 17.94
N ASP A 57 -15.47 -6.97 17.81
CA ASP A 57 -16.30 -6.69 18.96
C ASP A 57 -16.55 -8.04 19.66
N SER A 58 -15.76 -8.29 20.71
CA SER A 58 -15.81 -9.51 21.54
C SER A 58 -17.14 -9.67 22.28
N SER A 59 -18.11 -8.76 22.09
CA SER A 59 -19.45 -8.84 22.66
C SER A 59 -20.34 -9.82 21.88
N TYR A 60 -19.92 -11.08 21.86
CA TYR A 60 -20.72 -12.17 22.42
C TYR A 60 -22.21 -12.17 22.05
N ALA A 61 -22.53 -12.56 20.82
CA ALA A 61 -23.87 -13.04 20.48
C ALA A 61 -24.12 -14.38 21.20
N LYS A 62 -24.52 -14.29 22.47
CA LYS A 62 -24.92 -15.43 23.30
C LYS A 62 -26.28 -15.91 22.78
N ILE A 63 -26.28 -16.85 21.83
CA ILE A 63 -27.51 -17.50 21.37
C ILE A 63 -28.04 -18.35 22.53
N ALA A 64 -28.99 -17.81 23.29
CA ALA A 64 -29.69 -18.58 24.31
C ALA A 64 -30.67 -19.54 23.62
N PRO A 65 -30.60 -20.87 23.87
CA PRO A 65 -31.58 -21.79 23.32
C PRO A 65 -32.96 -21.48 23.91
N ALA A 66 -33.96 -21.32 23.04
CA ALA A 66 -35.34 -21.06 23.44
C ALA A 66 -35.85 -22.20 24.34
N GLN A 67 -36.11 -21.89 25.62
CA GLN A 67 -36.71 -22.84 26.53
C GLN A 67 -38.16 -23.12 26.12
N ARG A 68 -38.41 -24.34 25.64
CA ARG A 68 -39.73 -24.84 25.28
C ARG A 68 -40.55 -25.00 26.57
N LYS A 69 -41.44 -24.04 26.87
CA LYS A 69 -42.40 -24.19 27.97
C LYS A 69 -43.35 -25.36 27.65
N ARG A 70 -43.29 -26.41 28.46
CA ARG A 70 -44.35 -27.42 28.56
C ARG A 70 -45.39 -26.93 29.57
N LYS A 71 -46.61 -26.67 29.10
CA LYS A 71 -47.87 -27.05 29.75
C LYS A 71 -49.02 -26.76 28.79
#